data_AF-A0A2E7NHA1-F1
#
_entry.id   AF-A0A2E7NHA1-F1
#
_cell.length_a   1.000
_cell.length_b   1.000
_cell.length_c   1.000
_cell.angle_alpha   90.00
_cell.angle_beta   90.00
_cell.angle_gamma   90.00
#
_symmetry.space_group_name_H-M   'P 1'
#
loop_
_entity.id
_entity.type
_entity.pdbx_description
1 polymer ?
#
loop_
_entity_poly.entity_id
_entity_poly.type
_entity_poly.pdbx_seq_one_letter_code
_entity_poly.pdbx_strand_id
1 'polypeptide(L)' 'MTSEQFEALAKLISLRGGQSEEAARRVLVGGEAPGTVAVDLGVTPQAVTNVVRRCKIALELARTAAGAGH' A
#
# COMPACT_ATOMS: atom_id res chain seq x y z
N MET A 1 -0.73 -7.23 -5.73
CA MET A 1 -0.07 -6.46 -6.81
C MET A 1 1.39 -6.90 -6.86
N THR A 2 2.10 -6.72 -7.97
CA THR A 2 3.53 -7.08 -8.03
C THR A 2 4.39 -6.06 -7.28
N SER A 3 5.64 -6.42 -6.95
CA SER A 3 6.61 -5.49 -6.36
C SER A 3 6.80 -4.23 -7.21
N GLU A 4 6.95 -4.40 -8.52
CA GLU A 4 7.13 -3.28 -9.46
C GLU A 4 5.91 -2.35 -9.50
N GLN A 5 4.69 -2.91 -9.49
CA GLN A 5 3.46 -2.12 -9.41
C GLN A 5 3.38 -1.34 -8.10
N PHE A 6 3.75 -1.96 -6.98
CA PHE A 6 3.78 -1.29 -5.69
C PHE A 6 4.82 -0.16 -5.67
N GLU A 7 6.03 -0.39 -6.18
CA GLU A 7 7.07 0.64 -6.24
C GLU A 7 6.66 1.84 -7.10
N ALA A 8 6.01 1.58 -8.25
CA ALA A 8 5.46 2.64 -9.09
C ALA A 8 4.36 3.44 -8.35
N LEU A 9 3.45 2.74 -7.67
CA LEU A 9 2.38 3.35 -6.88
C LEU A 9 2.93 4.15 -5.69
N ALA A 10 3.90 3.61 -4.96
CA ALA A 10 4.54 4.26 -3.81
C ALA A 10 5.22 5.57 -4.23
N LYS A 11 5.93 5.56 -5.38
CA LYS A 11 6.49 6.76 -6.00
C LYS A 11 5.40 7.77 -6.38
N LEU A 12 4.30 7.29 -6.98
CA LEU A 12 3.18 8.14 -7.41
C LEU A 12 2.55 8.91 -6.22
N ILE A 13 2.36 8.26 -5.08
CA ILE A 13 1.75 8.90 -3.89
C ILE A 13 2.75 9.50 -2.91
N SER A 14 4.04 9.51 -3.26
CA SER A 14 5.14 9.91 -2.36
C SER A 14 5.12 9.17 -1.01
N LEU A 15 4.73 7.89 -1.02
CA LEU A 15 4.86 7.00 0.13
C LEU A 15 6.29 6.46 0.09
N ARG A 16 7.22 7.22 0.70
CA ARG A 16 8.65 6.89 0.66
C ARG A 16 9.23 6.69 2.04
N GLY A 17 9.68 5.47 2.31
CA GLY A 17 10.38 5.07 3.52
C GLY A 17 9.50 4.92 4.77
N GLY A 18 10.08 4.25 5.77
CA GLY A 18 9.48 4.05 7.08
C GLY A 18 8.46 2.92 7.16
N GLN A 19 7.87 2.78 8.35
CA GLN A 19 6.98 1.67 8.68
C GLN A 19 5.71 1.63 7.82
N SER A 20 5.24 2.78 7.31
CA SER A 20 4.05 2.83 6.45
C SER A 20 4.29 2.22 5.06
N GLU A 21 5.46 2.46 4.46
CA GLU A 21 5.83 1.85 3.17
C GLU A 21 5.98 0.34 3.33
N GLU A 22 6.71 -0.10 4.36
CA GLU A 22 6.92 -1.52 4.63
C GLU A 22 5.59 -2.23 4.96
N ALA A 23 4.75 -1.62 5.79
CA ALA A 23 3.44 -2.18 6.11
C ALA A 23 2.58 -2.38 4.84
N ALA A 24 2.55 -1.38 3.96
CA ALA A 24 1.80 -1.48 2.71
C ALA A 24 2.38 -2.55 1.78
N ARG A 25 3.72 -2.66 1.70
CA ARG A 25 4.41 -3.66 0.89
C ARG A 25 4.07 -5.09 1.34
N ARG A 26 4.20 -5.37 2.64
CA ARG A 26 3.91 -6.68 3.24
C ARG A 26 2.48 -7.12 3.01
N VAL A 27 1.51 -6.20 3.14
CA VAL A 27 0.10 -6.51 2.91
C VAL A 27 -0.23 -6.65 1.42
N LEU A 28 0.19 -5.70 0.57
CA LEU A 28 -0.28 -5.61 -0.82
C LEU A 28 0.50 -6.49 -1.80
N VAL A 29 1.77 -6.76 -1.49
CA VAL A 29 2.68 -7.61 -2.28
C VAL A 29 2.82 -8.98 -1.62
N GLY A 30 3.10 -9.00 -0.31
CA GLY A 30 3.30 -10.25 0.46
C GLY A 30 2.01 -10.98 0.86
N GLY A 31 0.86 -10.30 0.81
CA GLY A 31 -0.42 -10.90 1.22
C GLY A 31 -0.54 -11.12 2.73
N GLU A 32 0.33 -10.51 3.54
CA GLU A 32 0.31 -10.64 4.98
C GLU A 32 -0.95 -9.99 5.58
N ALA A 33 -1.47 -10.56 6.67
CA ALA A 33 -2.63 -10.01 7.36
C ALA A 33 -2.25 -8.68 8.06
N PRO A 34 -3.10 -7.62 7.96
CA PRO A 34 -2.79 -6.31 8.54
C PRO A 34 -2.50 -6.33 10.05
N GLY A 35 -3.17 -7.22 10.80
CA GLY A 35 -2.93 -7.39 12.23
C GLY A 35 -1.54 -7.94 12.54
N THR A 36 -1.09 -8.96 11.80
CA THR A 36 0.25 -9.54 11.93
C THR A 36 1.33 -8.52 11.60
N VAL A 37 1.15 -7.79 10.50
CA VAL A 37 2.08 -6.73 10.07
C VAL A 37 2.15 -5.61 11.11
N ALA A 38 1.02 -5.23 11.71
CA ALA A 38 0.98 -4.21 12.75
C ALA A 38 1.78 -4.61 13.98
N VAL A 39 1.62 -5.86 14.44
CA VAL A 39 2.38 -6.41 15.58
C VAL A 39 3.87 -6.45 15.26
N ASP A 40 4.26 -6.95 14.09
CA ASP A 40 5.66 -7.10 13.69
C ASP A 40 6.38 -5.74 13.57
N LEU A 41 5.70 -4.74 13.03
CA LEU A 41 6.26 -3.40 12.85
C LEU A 41 6.10 -2.48 14.09
N GLY A 42 5.44 -2.95 15.16
CA GLY A 42 5.19 -2.16 16.36
C GLY A 42 4.27 -0.95 16.14
N VAL A 43 3.33 -1.05 15.19
CA VAL A 43 2.35 0.01 14.84
C VAL A 43 0.93 -0.40 15.18
N THR A 44 0.00 0.54 15.13
CA THR A 44 -1.42 0.22 15.31
C THR A 44 -1.99 -0.45 14.06
N PRO A 45 -2.95 -1.40 14.20
CA PRO A 45 -3.65 -2.00 13.06
C PRO A 45 -4.35 -0.97 12.17
N GLN A 46 -4.80 0.14 12.77
CA GLN A 46 -5.38 1.27 12.04
C GLN A 46 -4.36 1.97 11.14
N ALA A 47 -3.12 2.15 11.57
CA ALA A 47 -2.07 2.74 10.72
C ALA A 47 -1.83 1.90 9.47
N VAL A 48 -1.73 0.57 9.62
CA VAL A 48 -1.60 -0.37 8.49
C VAL A 48 -2.82 -0.30 7.57
N THR A 49 -4.02 -0.34 8.14
CA THR A 49 -5.27 -0.27 7.35
C THR A 49 -5.38 1.04 6.57
N ASN A 50 -5.01 2.17 7.18
CA ASN A 50 -5.05 3.48 6.55
C ASN A 50 -4.09 3.58 5.37
N VAL A 51 -2.84 3.12 5.52
CA VAL A 51 -1.88 3.17 4.40
C VAL A 51 -2.29 2.23 3.27
N VAL A 52 -2.77 1.03 3.58
CA VAL A 52 -3.29 0.08 2.58
C VAL A 52 -4.49 0.67 1.84
N ARG A 53 -5.42 1.30 2.54
CA ARG A 53 -6.58 1.99 1.93
C ARG A 53 -6.12 3.12 1.01
N ARG A 54 -5.15 3.94 1.44
CA ARG A 54 -4.60 5.03 0.62
C ARG A 54 -3.95 4.51 -0.67
N CYS A 55 -3.22 3.40 -0.60
CA CYS A 55 -2.66 2.74 -1.78
C CYS A 55 -3.75 2.24 -2.73
N LYS A 56 -4.79 1.58 -2.22
CA LYS A 56 -5.92 1.12 -3.05
C LYS A 56 -6.63 2.28 -3.76
N ILE A 57 -6.93 3.35 -3.04
CA ILE A 57 -7.56 4.55 -3.63
C ILE A 57 -6.66 5.14 -4.73
N ALA A 58 -5.36 5.27 -4.47
CA ALA A 58 -4.44 5.80 -5.46
C ALA A 58 -4.29 4.91 -6.70
N LEU A 59 -4.35 3.59 -6.54
CA LEU A 59 -4.34 2.65 -7.66
C LEU A 59 -5.59 2.82 -8.52
N GLU A 60 -6.77 2.95 -7.90
CA GLU A 60 -8.02 3.22 -8.62
C GLU A 60 -7.95 4.55 -9.38
N LEU A 61 -7.46 5.61 -8.74
CA LEU A 61 -7.25 6.92 -9.40
C LEU A 61 -6.27 6.83 -10.57
N ALA A 62 -5.16 6.08 -10.40
CA ALA A 62 -4.18 5.87 -11.46
C ALA A 62 -4.78 5.10 -12.64
N ARG A 63 -5.62 4.08 -12.39
CA ARG A 63 -6.34 3.35 -13.43
C ARG A 63 -7.31 4.26 -14.19
N THR A 64 -8.07 5.08 -13.48
CA THR A 64 -8.97 6.07 -14.10
C THR A 64 -8.19 7.07 -14.95
N ALA A 65 -7.09 7.64 -14.43
CA ALA A 65 -6.26 8.58 -15.16
C ALA A 65 -5.59 7.97 -16.41
N ALA A 66 -5.24 6.68 -16.36
CA ALA A 66 -4.69 5.94 -17.49
C ALA A 66 -5.75 5.51 -18.52
N GLY A 67 -7.03 5.82 -18.31
CA GLY A 67 -8.11 5.38 -19.19
C GLY A 67 -8.43 3.89 -19.10
N ALA A 68 -7.96 3.22 -18.04
CA ALA A 68 -8.16 1.79 -17.79
C ALA A 68 -9.39 1.49 -16.90
N GLY A 69 -10.24 2.49 -16.64
CA GLY A 69 -11.51 2.33 -15.94
C GLY A 69 -12.65 2.01 -16.91
N HIS A 70 -13.11 0.76 -16.92
CA HIS A 70 -14.42 0.35 -17.45
C HIS A 70 -15.05 -0.63 -16.48
#